data_AF-A0A960P8Q0-F1
#
_entry.id   AF-A0A960P8Q0-F1
#
_cell.length_a   1.000
_cell.length_b   1.000
_cell.length_c   1.000
_cell.angle_alpha   90.00
_cell.angle_beta   90.00
_cell.angle_gamma   90.00
#
_symmetry.space_group_name_H-M   'P 1'
#
loop_
_entity.id
_entity.type
_entity.pdbx_description
1 polymer ?
#
loop_
_entity_poly.entity_id
_entity_poly.type
_entity_poly.pdbx_seq_one_letter_code
_entity_poly.pdbx_strand_id
1 'polypeptide(L)'
;MTIPPPVRRPHSSWGETGEIGAGAPSGPPWWLAPLVGLTVVGLLLWTGHAEGALLLLALVTTLTLARLVSPSFDRRLSWLLGRVAHGAGRLLAWLLLGGVTVLVVVPVWVVTRLGRYDPLDIGAADAGRWDDGGRRWWHRRPDQPFTREARRPGRRRLHAAGLVLVPLGALLLLALPARHFVADLRAPSSGPAPVPSADGGDQPVAAPDTPWEVTGTGPQRDGDPLLAQTDEWAAEALAGRVQVTEYDPTNILRIRDAHTEYFNYEDRVRRSWEPPTDDPGLDVWFFGSSMLLGPSVIRDDHTVASEVARAAWEQGGIPVRASNFAIGGYETWQQTVLMAQMLTERPAPDLVVFYGGYNDLHNYITPGAPTEVSNTWAGDFERALEDSGATLQVPAEDSVARTTGWDPANAAAVYDRGIEVAQDLLRARGIPFANFLQPCLWTREAEAERATLAQIGTDEEYRASFGAVYDAARAAITVPVVDLSDVLDDLAGIVYWDEVHHNEAGTAAAGQAVERHLRPQLQALWADGNGGGPTTASTTPSA
;
A
#
# COMPACT_ATOMS: atom_id res chain seq x y z
N MET A 1 13.46 36.22 38.64
CA MET A 1 13.62 35.44 37.40
C MET A 1 13.06 36.29 36.27
N THR A 2 13.91 37.05 35.60
CA THR A 2 13.54 38.04 34.56
C THR A 2 13.71 37.41 33.20
N ILE A 3 12.60 37.27 32.46
CA ILE A 3 12.57 36.74 31.09
C ILE A 3 13.26 37.75 30.16
N PRO A 4 14.25 37.36 29.34
CA PRO A 4 14.89 38.27 28.40
C PRO A 4 13.94 38.65 27.27
N PRO A 5 14.05 39.87 26.71
CA PRO A 5 13.20 40.31 25.61
C PRO A 5 13.49 39.51 24.33
N PRO A 6 12.48 39.33 23.46
CA PRO A 6 12.63 38.55 22.24
C PRO A 6 13.64 39.20 21.27
N VAL A 7 14.59 38.40 20.82
CA VAL A 7 15.54 38.77 19.78
C VAL A 7 14.78 38.97 18.47
N ARG A 8 14.69 40.21 17.99
CA ARG A 8 14.19 40.52 16.65
C ARG A 8 15.15 39.95 15.62
N ARG A 9 14.78 38.84 14.97
CA ARG A 9 15.45 38.40 13.74
C ARG A 9 15.06 39.34 12.59
N PRO A 10 16.00 39.69 11.69
CA PRO A 10 15.70 40.54 10.55
C PRO A 10 14.70 39.85 9.62
N HIS A 11 13.73 40.62 9.13
CA HIS A 11 12.80 40.19 8.10
C HIS A 11 13.57 39.89 6.80
N SER A 12 13.73 38.61 6.45
CA SER A 12 14.08 38.22 5.09
C SER A 12 12.85 38.42 4.20
N SER A 13 12.94 39.30 3.22
CA SER A 13 11.90 39.50 2.22
C SER A 13 11.66 38.21 1.44
N TRP A 14 10.40 37.77 1.42
CA TRP A 14 9.88 36.77 0.49
C TRP A 14 10.24 37.20 -0.95
N GLY A 15 11.24 36.56 -1.56
CA GLY A 15 11.65 36.83 -2.94
C GLY A 15 13.15 36.72 -3.23
N GLU A 16 14.02 36.69 -2.23
CA GLU A 16 15.44 36.42 -2.46
C GLU A 16 15.70 34.91 -2.36
N THR A 17 15.70 34.23 -3.50
CA THR A 17 16.38 32.93 -3.63
C THR A 17 17.84 33.18 -3.28
N GLY A 18 18.27 32.70 -2.10
CA GLY A 18 19.69 32.73 -1.74
C GLY A 18 20.50 32.13 -2.88
N GLU A 19 21.59 32.81 -3.26
CA GLU A 19 22.57 32.25 -4.19
C GLU A 19 22.93 30.85 -3.68
N ILE A 20 22.43 29.83 -4.36
CA ILE A 20 22.86 28.45 -4.16
C ILE A 20 24.36 28.50 -4.36
N GLY A 21 25.09 28.28 -3.26
CA GLY A 21 26.55 28.31 -3.25
C GLY A 21 27.04 27.51 -4.45
N ALA A 22 27.94 28.11 -5.23
CA ALA A 22 28.48 27.58 -6.47
C ALA A 22 29.39 26.34 -6.25
N GLY A 23 28.92 25.36 -5.48
CA GLY A 23 29.37 23.99 -5.57
C GLY A 23 28.89 23.45 -6.90
N ALA A 24 29.70 23.65 -7.94
CA ALA A 24 29.48 22.99 -9.22
C ALA A 24 29.29 21.49 -8.94
N PRO A 25 28.14 20.89 -9.30
CA PRO A 25 27.93 19.46 -9.07
C PRO A 25 29.12 18.74 -9.71
N SER A 26 29.82 17.94 -8.91
CA SER A 26 30.91 17.11 -9.39
C SER A 26 30.31 16.12 -10.38
N GLY A 27 30.36 16.47 -11.67
CA GLY A 27 29.92 15.58 -12.72
C GLY A 27 30.63 14.23 -12.60
N PRO A 28 30.03 13.15 -13.13
CA PRO A 28 30.61 11.82 -13.06
C PRO A 28 32.07 11.84 -13.53
N PRO A 29 32.94 11.02 -12.91
CA PRO A 29 34.35 11.05 -13.20
C PRO A 29 34.60 10.78 -14.69
N TRP A 30 35.56 11.50 -15.26
CA TRP A 30 35.78 11.55 -16.71
C TRP A 30 36.06 10.19 -17.37
N TRP A 31 36.48 9.19 -16.60
CA TRP A 31 36.75 7.81 -17.04
C TRP A 31 35.50 6.91 -17.10
N LEU A 32 34.37 7.32 -16.53
CA LEU A 32 33.16 6.49 -16.49
C LEU A 32 32.54 6.30 -17.88
N ALA A 33 32.49 7.37 -18.68
CA ALA A 33 31.93 7.33 -20.03
C ALA A 33 32.67 6.36 -20.99
N PRO A 34 34.01 6.38 -21.09
CA PRO A 34 34.72 5.40 -21.92
C PRO A 34 34.59 3.98 -21.37
N LEU A 35 34.51 3.79 -20.06
CA LEU A 35 34.30 2.46 -19.46
C LEU A 35 32.96 1.87 -19.92
N VAL A 36 31.86 2.61 -19.78
CA VAL A 36 30.53 2.18 -20.26
C VAL A 36 30.55 1.91 -21.77
N GLY A 37 31.15 2.80 -22.56
CA GLY A 37 31.27 2.61 -24.00
C GLY A 37 32.02 1.33 -24.38
N LEU A 38 33.14 1.03 -23.72
CA LEU A 38 33.92 -0.18 -23.95
C LEU A 38 33.19 -1.45 -23.50
N THR A 39 32.41 -1.39 -22.41
CA THR A 39 31.55 -2.51 -21.99
C THR A 39 30.51 -2.85 -23.06
N VAL A 40 29.87 -1.83 -23.65
CA VAL A 40 28.89 -2.05 -24.74
C VAL A 40 29.57 -2.57 -26.01
N VAL A 41 30.78 -2.10 -26.35
CA VAL A 41 31.59 -2.67 -27.44
C VAL A 41 31.85 -4.16 -27.18
N GLY A 42 32.23 -4.54 -25.95
CA GLY A 42 32.43 -5.93 -25.55
C GLY A 42 31.18 -6.78 -25.72
N LEU A 43 30.02 -6.27 -25.30
CA LEU A 43 28.72 -6.92 -25.48
C LEU A 43 28.34 -7.10 -26.96
N LEU A 44 28.60 -6.09 -27.79
CA LEU A 44 28.35 -6.17 -29.24
C LEU A 44 29.25 -7.21 -29.91
N LEU A 45 30.53 -7.28 -29.54
CA LEU A 45 31.43 -8.32 -30.03
C LEU A 45 30.97 -9.71 -29.58
N TRP A 46 30.58 -9.84 -28.31
CA TRP A 46 30.12 -11.12 -27.76
C TRP A 46 28.84 -11.63 -28.42
N THR A 47 27.94 -10.73 -28.80
CA THR A 47 26.69 -11.06 -29.51
C THR A 47 26.84 -11.18 -31.04
N GLY A 48 28.07 -11.11 -31.57
CA GLY A 48 28.34 -11.30 -33.00
C GLY A 48 28.18 -10.05 -33.88
N HIS A 49 27.99 -8.87 -33.30
CA HIS A 49 27.78 -7.60 -34.01
C HIS A 49 29.09 -6.84 -34.23
N ALA A 50 30.03 -7.43 -34.98
CA ALA A 50 31.38 -6.87 -35.15
C ALA A 50 31.42 -5.48 -35.81
N GLU A 51 30.55 -5.22 -36.80
CA GLU A 51 30.48 -3.91 -37.47
C GLU A 51 29.98 -2.82 -36.53
N GLY A 52 28.95 -3.11 -35.72
CA GLY A 52 28.42 -2.20 -34.70
C GLY A 52 29.44 -1.90 -33.61
N ALA A 53 30.19 -2.93 -33.18
CA ALA A 53 31.27 -2.78 -32.21
C ALA A 53 32.39 -1.87 -32.74
N LEU A 54 32.80 -2.02 -34.00
CA LEU A 54 33.82 -1.17 -34.63
C LEU A 54 33.37 0.29 -34.73
N LEU A 55 32.13 0.54 -35.14
CA LEU A 55 31.57 1.89 -35.22
C LEU A 55 31.49 2.56 -33.84
N LEU A 56 31.01 1.82 -32.83
CA LEU A 56 30.91 2.34 -31.46
C LEU A 56 32.30 2.60 -30.86
N LEU A 57 33.26 1.69 -31.09
CA LEU A 57 34.64 1.86 -30.62
C LEU A 57 35.29 3.10 -31.27
N ALA A 58 35.11 3.30 -32.57
CA ALA A 58 35.60 4.49 -33.26
C ALA A 58 34.97 5.78 -32.70
N LEU A 59 33.67 5.76 -32.42
CA LEU A 59 32.94 6.89 -31.83
C LEU A 59 33.43 7.20 -30.41
N VAL A 60 33.48 6.21 -29.53
CA VAL A 60 33.95 6.37 -28.13
C VAL A 60 35.39 6.87 -28.10
N THR A 61 36.26 6.32 -28.95
CA THR A 61 37.66 6.75 -29.05
C THR A 61 37.76 8.21 -29.53
N THR A 62 37.00 8.57 -30.57
CA THR A 62 36.98 9.93 -31.11
C THR A 62 36.48 10.94 -30.08
N LEU A 63 35.39 10.63 -29.37
CA LEU A 63 34.83 11.49 -28.32
C LEU A 63 35.79 11.63 -27.13
N THR A 64 36.44 10.54 -26.73
CA THR A 64 37.43 10.55 -25.63
C THR A 64 38.65 11.39 -25.99
N LEU A 65 39.18 11.24 -27.21
CA LEU A 65 40.28 12.06 -27.71
C LEU A 65 39.89 13.54 -27.84
N ALA A 66 38.70 13.83 -28.37
CA ALA A 66 38.20 15.21 -28.48
C ALA A 66 38.07 15.89 -27.11
N ARG A 67 37.63 15.14 -26.09
CA ARG A 67 37.55 15.59 -24.69
C ARG A 67 38.91 15.86 -24.07
N LEU A 68 39.90 14.99 -24.32
CA LEU A 68 41.27 15.17 -23.84
C LEU A 68 41.97 16.37 -24.49
N VAL A 69 41.69 16.64 -25.78
CA VAL A 69 42.32 17.73 -26.53
C VAL A 69 41.68 19.10 -26.26
N SER A 70 40.39 19.16 -25.88
CA SER A 70 39.71 20.43 -25.64
C SER A 70 38.76 20.40 -24.44
N PRO A 71 39.10 21.08 -23.33
CA PRO A 71 38.18 21.28 -22.21
C PRO A 71 36.90 22.04 -22.56
N SER A 72 36.89 22.74 -23.71
CA SER A 72 35.71 23.42 -24.23
C SER A 72 34.76 22.50 -25.01
N PHE A 73 35.22 21.29 -25.37
CA PHE A 73 34.43 20.30 -26.10
C PHE A 73 33.21 19.87 -25.29
N ASP A 74 33.38 19.55 -24.01
CA ASP A 74 32.27 19.13 -23.12
C ASP A 74 31.16 20.18 -23.06
N ARG A 75 31.52 21.47 -22.97
CA ARG A 75 30.55 22.58 -22.95
C ARG A 75 29.81 22.74 -24.29
N ARG A 76 30.50 22.53 -25.42
CA ARG A 76 29.87 22.62 -26.75
C ARG A 76 29.01 21.40 -27.03
N LEU A 77 29.46 20.22 -26.62
CA LEU A 77 28.74 18.96 -26.77
C LEU A 77 27.48 18.94 -25.91
N SER A 78 27.55 19.36 -24.64
CA SER A 78 26.37 19.45 -23.77
C SER A 78 25.34 20.45 -24.31
N TRP A 79 25.80 21.60 -24.81
CA TRP A 79 24.92 22.58 -25.45
C TRP A 79 24.27 22.03 -26.73
N LEU A 80 25.03 21.29 -27.55
CA LEU A 80 24.52 20.66 -28.77
C LEU A 80 23.50 19.56 -28.44
N LEU A 81 23.80 18.69 -27.48
CA LEU A 81 22.90 17.65 -26.98
C LEU A 81 21.62 18.27 -26.42
N GLY A 82 21.72 19.36 -25.65
CA GLY A 82 20.56 20.11 -25.17
C GLY A 82 19.69 20.66 -26.30
N ARG A 83 20.30 21.19 -27.38
CA ARG A 83 19.56 21.65 -28.56
C ARG A 83 18.89 20.51 -29.33
N VAL A 84 19.58 19.38 -29.49
CA VAL A 84 19.02 18.19 -30.15
C VAL A 84 17.88 17.61 -29.33
N ALA A 85 18.06 17.45 -28.02
CA ALA A 85 17.03 16.97 -27.11
C ALA A 85 15.81 17.89 -27.10
N HIS A 86 16.00 19.21 -27.07
CA HIS A 86 14.90 20.17 -27.18
C HIS A 86 14.18 20.10 -28.53
N GLY A 87 14.91 19.94 -29.63
CA GLY A 87 14.35 19.75 -30.97
C GLY A 87 13.55 18.45 -31.08
N ALA A 88 14.10 17.34 -30.59
CA ALA A 88 13.45 16.03 -30.56
C ALA A 88 12.21 16.04 -29.66
N GLY A 89 12.28 16.66 -28.48
CA GLY A 89 11.16 16.83 -27.58
C GLY A 89 10.03 17.66 -28.21
N ARG A 90 10.36 18.75 -28.91
CA ARG A 90 9.37 19.54 -29.67
C ARG A 90 8.73 18.75 -30.81
N LEU A 91 9.52 17.99 -31.56
CA LEU A 91 9.00 17.14 -32.63
C LEU A 91 8.07 16.05 -32.07
N LEU A 92 8.49 15.38 -31.00
CA LEU A 92 7.70 14.34 -30.35
C LEU A 92 6.40 14.91 -29.78
N ALA A 93 6.45 16.06 -29.11
CA ALA A 93 5.27 16.76 -28.63
C ALA A 93 4.33 17.13 -29.79
N TRP A 94 4.86 17.61 -30.92
CA TRP A 94 4.07 17.89 -32.12
C TRP A 94 3.43 16.63 -32.70
N LEU A 95 4.15 15.52 -32.78
CA LEU A 95 3.64 14.25 -33.30
C LEU A 95 2.56 13.67 -32.39
N LEU A 96 2.78 13.67 -31.07
CA LEU A 96 1.84 13.12 -30.09
C LEU A 96 0.60 14.01 -29.97
N LEU A 97 0.78 15.30 -29.70
CA LEU A 97 -0.34 16.23 -29.49
C LEU A 97 -1.09 16.50 -30.81
N GLY A 98 -0.36 16.62 -31.91
CA GLY A 98 -0.94 16.73 -33.25
C GLY A 98 -1.68 15.46 -33.65
N GLY A 99 -1.10 14.29 -33.36
CA GLY A 99 -1.75 12.99 -33.54
C GLY A 99 -3.07 12.89 -32.78
N VAL A 100 -3.08 13.19 -31.47
CA VAL A 100 -4.31 13.23 -30.65
C VAL A 100 -5.32 14.22 -31.21
N THR A 101 -4.86 15.41 -31.61
CA THR A 101 -5.75 16.43 -32.17
C THR A 101 -6.42 15.95 -33.46
N VAL A 102 -5.65 15.37 -34.39
CA VAL A 102 -6.17 14.89 -35.68
C VAL A 102 -7.00 13.62 -35.55
N LEU A 103 -6.61 12.70 -34.67
CA LEU A 103 -7.23 11.38 -34.56
C LEU A 103 -8.40 11.33 -33.58
N VAL A 104 -8.43 12.22 -32.58
CA VAL A 104 -9.47 12.22 -31.53
C VAL A 104 -10.28 13.51 -31.57
N VAL A 105 -9.62 14.67 -31.46
CA VAL A 105 -10.33 15.95 -31.29
C VAL A 105 -11.09 16.34 -32.56
N VAL A 106 -10.47 16.28 -33.73
CA VAL A 106 -11.10 16.65 -35.01
C VAL A 106 -12.29 15.75 -35.34
N PRO A 107 -12.20 14.40 -35.26
CA PRO A 107 -13.35 13.54 -35.51
C PRO A 107 -14.50 13.78 -34.53
N VAL A 108 -14.21 13.92 -33.23
CA VAL A 108 -15.23 14.26 -32.23
C VAL A 108 -15.86 15.62 -32.54
N TRP A 109 -15.07 16.62 -32.91
CA TRP A 109 -15.55 17.93 -33.33
C TRP A 109 -16.43 17.85 -34.60
N VAL A 110 -16.05 17.08 -35.62
CA VAL A 110 -16.85 16.90 -36.84
C VAL A 110 -18.18 16.21 -36.53
N VAL A 111 -18.16 15.15 -35.71
CA VAL A 111 -19.36 14.41 -35.32
C VAL A 111 -20.29 15.28 -34.48
N THR A 112 -19.77 16.05 -33.52
CA THR A 112 -20.56 16.97 -32.69
C THR A 112 -21.14 18.12 -33.52
N ARG A 113 -20.35 18.69 -34.44
CA ARG A 113 -20.77 19.76 -35.35
C ARG A 113 -21.86 19.32 -36.33
N LEU A 114 -21.68 18.18 -36.99
CA LEU A 114 -22.65 17.63 -37.95
C LEU A 114 -23.91 17.09 -37.25
N GLY A 115 -23.73 16.49 -36.07
CA GLY A 115 -24.83 15.98 -35.24
C GLY A 115 -25.56 17.05 -34.43
N ARG A 116 -25.06 18.30 -34.41
CA ARG A 116 -25.50 19.37 -33.50
C ARG A 116 -25.60 18.89 -32.04
N TYR A 117 -24.65 18.06 -31.63
CA TYR A 117 -24.60 17.45 -30.31
C TYR A 117 -23.56 18.18 -29.47
N ASP A 118 -23.94 18.56 -28.24
CA ASP A 118 -23.03 19.12 -27.26
C ASP A 118 -22.68 18.04 -26.23
N PRO A 119 -21.43 17.51 -26.23
CA PRO A 119 -21.01 16.49 -25.27
C PRO A 119 -20.93 17.03 -23.83
N LEU A 120 -20.97 18.36 -23.64
CA LEU A 120 -21.04 19.01 -22.34
C LEU A 120 -22.48 19.29 -21.88
N ASP A 121 -23.49 18.99 -22.71
CA ASP A 121 -24.88 18.93 -22.25
C ASP A 121 -25.08 17.61 -21.48
N ILE A 122 -24.53 17.57 -20.25
CA ILE A 122 -24.74 16.50 -19.27
C ILE A 122 -26.25 16.50 -19.03
N GLY A 123 -26.94 15.54 -19.66
CA GLY A 123 -28.39 15.46 -19.63
C GLY A 123 -28.88 15.57 -18.19
N ALA A 124 -30.06 16.16 -18.02
CA ALA A 124 -30.72 16.31 -16.72
C ALA A 124 -30.85 14.94 -16.02
N ALA A 125 -29.80 14.53 -15.31
CA ALA A 125 -29.90 13.76 -14.09
C ALA A 125 -30.65 14.70 -13.16
N ASP A 126 -31.82 14.22 -12.74
CA ASP A 126 -32.75 14.80 -11.79
C ASP A 126 -32.34 16.19 -11.32
N ALA A 127 -33.14 17.19 -11.72
CA ALA A 127 -33.14 18.46 -11.02
C ALA A 127 -33.22 18.12 -9.54
N GLY A 128 -32.06 18.21 -8.85
CA GLY A 128 -31.95 17.78 -7.47
C GLY A 128 -33.01 18.53 -6.68
N ARG A 129 -33.39 18.04 -5.51
CA ARG A 129 -34.40 18.67 -4.63
C ARG A 129 -34.12 20.15 -4.28
N TRP A 130 -33.07 20.74 -4.81
CA TRP A 130 -32.71 22.15 -4.83
C TRP A 130 -33.33 22.97 -5.98
N ASP A 131 -33.92 22.36 -7.01
CA ASP A 131 -34.72 23.08 -8.02
C ASP A 131 -36.16 23.22 -7.49
N ASP A 132 -36.44 24.38 -6.91
CA ASP A 132 -37.72 24.74 -6.28
C ASP A 132 -38.93 24.54 -7.22
N GLY A 133 -39.52 23.35 -7.19
CA GLY A 133 -40.79 23.02 -7.84
C GLY A 133 -42.01 23.81 -7.35
N GLY A 134 -41.82 24.82 -6.49
CA GLY A 134 -42.88 25.58 -5.82
C GLY A 134 -43.10 27.01 -6.30
N ARG A 135 -42.42 27.52 -7.34
CA ARG A 135 -42.59 28.93 -7.75
C ARG A 135 -43.87 29.15 -8.60
N ARG A 136 -44.75 30.00 -8.07
CA ARG A 136 -46.05 30.41 -8.62
C ARG A 136 -45.94 31.01 -10.04
N TRP A 137 -46.96 30.79 -10.84
CA TRP A 137 -46.97 31.01 -12.30
C TRP A 137 -46.66 32.45 -12.78
N TRP A 138 -46.82 33.46 -11.93
CA TRP A 138 -46.55 34.86 -12.27
C TRP A 138 -45.07 35.30 -12.14
N HIS A 139 -44.19 34.44 -11.62
CA HIS A 139 -42.73 34.66 -11.70
C HIS A 139 -42.11 34.12 -12.99
N ARG A 140 -42.91 33.66 -13.94
CA ARG A 140 -42.44 33.20 -15.25
C ARG A 140 -42.27 34.39 -16.20
N ARG A 141 -41.12 35.08 -16.05
CA ARG A 141 -40.34 35.87 -17.02
C ARG A 141 -40.56 37.40 -17.09
N PRO A 142 -39.51 38.18 -17.47
CA PRO A 142 -38.26 37.75 -18.10
C PRO A 142 -36.98 38.30 -17.45
N ASP A 143 -36.14 37.40 -16.96
CA ASP A 143 -34.72 37.43 -17.29
C ASP A 143 -34.41 36.04 -17.83
N GLN A 144 -34.19 35.94 -19.13
CA GLN A 144 -33.63 34.73 -19.71
C GLN A 144 -32.11 34.86 -19.57
N PRO A 145 -31.47 34.22 -18.57
CA PRO A 145 -30.02 34.10 -18.60
C PRO A 145 -29.64 33.38 -19.90
N PHE A 146 -28.52 33.79 -20.49
CA PHE A 146 -27.93 33.28 -21.74
C PHE A 146 -27.75 31.74 -21.81
N THR A 147 -28.08 31.01 -20.75
CA THR A 147 -27.89 29.57 -20.58
C THR A 147 -29.11 28.72 -20.96
N ARG A 148 -30.25 29.30 -21.35
CA ARG A 148 -31.45 28.52 -21.72
C ARG A 148 -31.78 28.62 -23.21
N GLU A 149 -31.09 27.81 -24.02
CA GLU A 149 -31.52 27.49 -25.39
C GLU A 149 -32.71 26.51 -25.39
N ALA A 150 -33.59 26.66 -26.39
CA ALA A 150 -34.77 25.84 -26.56
C ALA A 150 -34.39 24.42 -27.02
N ARG A 151 -34.44 23.46 -26.09
CA ARG A 151 -34.15 22.04 -26.36
C ARG A 151 -35.29 21.39 -27.15
N ARG A 152 -34.98 20.78 -28.30
CA ARG A 152 -35.88 19.87 -29.03
C ARG A 152 -35.64 18.41 -28.61
N PRO A 153 -36.67 17.60 -28.34
CA PRO A 153 -36.50 16.19 -28.00
C PRO A 153 -36.21 15.39 -29.28
N GLY A 154 -35.02 14.79 -29.36
CA GLY A 154 -34.62 13.97 -30.51
C GLY A 154 -33.65 12.85 -30.13
N ARG A 155 -34.08 11.60 -30.39
CA ARG A 155 -33.31 10.36 -30.61
C ARG A 155 -31.93 10.25 -29.92
N ARG A 156 -31.90 10.05 -28.59
CA ARG A 156 -30.66 10.11 -27.79
C ARG A 156 -29.81 8.81 -27.74
N ARG A 157 -30.40 7.63 -27.91
CA ARG A 157 -29.68 6.35 -27.64
C ARG A 157 -28.79 5.86 -28.77
N LEU A 158 -29.15 6.13 -30.04
CA LEU A 158 -28.34 5.71 -31.19
C LEU A 158 -27.11 6.60 -31.40
N HIS A 159 -27.10 7.83 -30.88
CA HIS A 159 -26.01 8.79 -31.09
C HIS A 159 -24.90 8.70 -30.03
N ALA A 160 -25.23 8.34 -28.78
CA ALA A 160 -24.22 8.09 -27.74
C ALA A 160 -23.33 6.88 -28.07
N ALA A 161 -23.91 5.82 -28.65
CA ALA A 161 -23.16 4.66 -29.13
C ALA A 161 -22.15 5.04 -30.24
N GLY A 162 -22.52 5.94 -31.15
CA GLY A 162 -21.60 6.44 -32.18
C GLY A 162 -20.41 7.22 -31.61
N LEU A 163 -20.58 7.89 -30.46
CA LEU A 163 -19.54 8.70 -29.83
C LEU A 163 -18.43 7.86 -29.18
N VAL A 164 -18.76 6.64 -28.76
CA VAL A 164 -17.80 5.69 -28.18
C VAL A 164 -17.22 4.78 -29.27
N LEU A 165 -18.05 4.29 -30.18
CA LEU A 165 -17.63 3.29 -31.17
C LEU A 165 -16.70 3.83 -32.26
N VAL A 166 -16.84 5.11 -32.64
CA VAL A 166 -15.97 5.72 -33.68
C VAL A 166 -14.52 5.90 -33.21
N PRO A 167 -14.23 6.54 -32.05
CA PRO A 167 -12.85 6.64 -31.57
C PRO A 167 -12.26 5.28 -31.18
N LEU A 168 -13.06 4.36 -30.62
CA LEU A 168 -12.62 3.00 -30.32
C LEU A 168 -12.25 2.23 -31.60
N GLY A 169 -13.05 2.35 -32.66
CA GLY A 169 -12.75 1.76 -33.96
C GLY A 169 -11.50 2.35 -34.62
N ALA A 170 -11.28 3.66 -34.50
CA ALA A 170 -10.07 4.31 -34.99
C ALA A 170 -8.81 3.87 -34.21
N LEU A 171 -8.91 3.76 -32.88
CA LEU A 171 -7.84 3.23 -32.02
C LEU A 171 -7.52 1.76 -32.35
N LEU A 172 -8.53 0.92 -32.57
CA LEU A 172 -8.35 -0.49 -32.96
C LEU A 172 -7.68 -0.62 -34.33
N LEU A 173 -8.07 0.20 -35.31
CA LEU A 173 -7.45 0.23 -36.64
C LEU A 173 -5.98 0.67 -36.60
N LEU A 174 -5.60 1.55 -35.66
CA LEU A 174 -4.22 1.99 -35.45
C LEU A 174 -3.40 1.01 -34.60
N ALA A 175 -4.03 0.26 -33.69
CA ALA A 175 -3.38 -0.71 -32.82
C ALA A 175 -2.99 -2.00 -33.56
N LEU A 176 -3.73 -2.39 -34.61
CA LEU A 176 -3.48 -3.61 -35.36
C LEU A 176 -2.10 -3.64 -36.06
N PRO A 177 -1.65 -2.57 -36.77
CA PRO A 177 -0.29 -2.51 -37.32
C PRO A 177 0.81 -2.46 -36.25
N ALA A 178 0.57 -1.74 -35.15
CA ALA A 178 1.53 -1.62 -34.04
C ALA A 178 1.74 -2.95 -33.30
N ARG A 179 0.67 -3.75 -33.15
CA ARG A 179 0.73 -5.10 -32.58
C ARG A 179 1.59 -6.04 -33.43
N HIS A 180 1.46 -6.00 -34.75
CA HIS A 180 2.30 -6.80 -35.64
C HIS A 180 3.77 -6.39 -35.57
N PHE A 181 4.06 -5.08 -35.54
CA PHE A 181 5.43 -4.57 -35.39
C PHE A 181 6.09 -4.97 -34.06
N VAL A 182 5.35 -4.93 -32.94
CA VAL A 182 5.85 -5.35 -31.62
C VAL A 182 5.99 -6.87 -31.51
N ALA A 183 5.11 -7.64 -32.16
CA ALA A 183 5.23 -9.10 -32.22
C ALA A 183 6.47 -9.55 -33.00
N ASP A 184 6.80 -8.86 -34.10
CA ASP A 184 8.00 -9.14 -34.89
C ASP A 184 9.30 -8.77 -34.14
N LEU A 185 9.27 -7.75 -33.27
CA LEU A 185 10.38 -7.40 -32.38
C LEU A 185 10.56 -8.34 -31.17
N ARG A 186 9.55 -9.15 -30.85
CA ARG A 186 9.54 -10.08 -29.69
C ARG A 186 9.84 -11.53 -30.05
N ALA A 187 10.16 -11.85 -31.31
CA ALA A 187 10.59 -13.19 -31.69
C ALA A 187 11.85 -13.57 -30.89
N PRO A 188 11.79 -14.54 -29.96
CA PRO A 188 12.91 -14.83 -29.07
C PRO A 188 14.04 -15.53 -29.82
N SER A 189 15.26 -15.03 -29.67
CA SER A 189 16.47 -15.82 -29.94
C SER A 189 16.65 -16.79 -28.76
N SER A 190 16.27 -18.04 -28.98
CA SER A 190 16.41 -19.14 -28.00
C SER A 190 17.87 -19.54 -27.84
N GLY A 191 18.55 -18.94 -26.86
CA GLY A 191 19.79 -19.44 -26.27
C GLY A 191 19.51 -20.23 -24.98
N PRO A 192 20.22 -21.34 -24.72
CA PRO A 192 20.05 -22.11 -23.48
C PRO A 192 20.61 -21.35 -22.27
N ALA A 193 19.88 -21.39 -21.16
CA ALA A 193 20.28 -20.78 -19.89
C ALA A 193 21.45 -21.55 -19.24
N PRO A 194 22.42 -20.85 -18.60
CA PRO A 194 23.50 -21.51 -17.88
C PRO A 194 23.02 -22.03 -16.52
N VAL A 195 23.49 -23.22 -16.17
CA VAL A 195 23.27 -23.88 -14.87
C VAL A 195 24.33 -23.38 -13.86
N PRO A 196 23.95 -22.93 -12.66
CA PRO A 196 24.94 -22.59 -11.63
C PRO A 196 25.53 -23.87 -11.02
N SER A 197 26.86 -23.87 -10.84
CA SER A 197 27.60 -24.96 -10.20
C SER A 197 27.62 -24.78 -8.68
N ALA A 198 27.38 -25.87 -7.96
CA ALA A 198 27.42 -25.93 -6.51
C ALA A 198 28.80 -26.39 -6.01
N ASP A 199 29.49 -25.50 -5.29
CA ASP A 199 30.58 -25.75 -4.34
C ASP A 199 30.43 -24.59 -3.33
N GLY A 200 30.27 -24.72 -2.01
CA GLY A 200 30.61 -25.77 -1.06
C GLY A 200 31.54 -25.17 0.02
N GLY A 201 30.99 -24.74 1.17
CA GLY A 201 31.81 -24.25 2.28
C GLY A 201 31.01 -23.92 3.56
N ASP A 202 31.08 -24.81 4.55
CA ASP A 202 30.53 -24.65 5.90
C ASP A 202 31.20 -23.48 6.67
N GLN A 203 30.48 -22.36 6.78
CA GLN A 203 30.68 -21.34 7.81
C GLN A 203 29.32 -21.11 8.50
N PRO A 204 29.27 -20.84 9.81
CA PRO A 204 28.02 -20.38 10.43
C PRO A 204 27.58 -19.10 9.73
N VAL A 205 26.43 -19.19 9.06
CA VAL A 205 25.92 -18.19 8.14
C VAL A 205 25.51 -16.98 8.96
N ALA A 206 26.30 -15.91 8.90
CA ALA A 206 25.87 -14.61 9.35
C ALA A 206 24.63 -14.22 8.52
N ALA A 207 23.59 -13.68 9.17
CA ALA A 207 22.47 -13.08 8.45
C ALA A 207 23.03 -12.14 7.37
N PRO A 208 22.51 -12.15 6.14
CA PRO A 208 23.10 -11.43 5.02
C PRO A 208 23.35 -9.96 5.38
N ASP A 209 24.55 -9.46 5.08
CA ASP A 209 25.02 -8.10 5.43
C ASP A 209 24.23 -6.98 4.73
N THR A 210 23.39 -7.31 3.74
CA THR A 210 22.58 -6.36 2.99
C THR A 210 21.11 -6.47 3.39
N PRO A 211 20.48 -5.38 3.89
CA PRO A 211 19.03 -5.32 4.03
C PRO A 211 18.41 -5.60 2.65
N TRP A 212 17.52 -6.58 2.58
CA TRP A 212 16.74 -6.76 1.36
C TRP A 212 15.77 -5.57 1.24
N GLU A 213 15.71 -4.94 0.07
CA GLU A 213 14.62 -4.01 -0.23
C GLU A 213 13.35 -4.84 -0.35
N VAL A 214 12.57 -4.90 0.74
CA VAL A 214 11.17 -5.31 0.70
C VAL A 214 10.43 -4.36 -0.21
N THR A 215 10.50 -4.62 -1.51
CA THR A 215 9.47 -4.13 -2.42
C THR A 215 8.23 -4.90 -2.00
N GLY A 216 7.35 -4.26 -1.21
CA GLY A 216 6.07 -4.82 -0.70
C GLY A 216 5.06 -5.20 -1.81
N THR A 217 5.57 -5.46 -3.01
CA THR A 217 4.95 -5.90 -4.23
C THR A 217 5.87 -6.94 -4.87
N GLY A 218 6.15 -8.04 -4.16
CA GLY A 218 6.67 -9.23 -4.83
C GLY A 218 5.72 -9.55 -5.99
N PRO A 219 6.19 -9.74 -7.22
CA PRO A 219 5.31 -10.06 -8.34
C PRO A 219 4.61 -11.37 -8.02
N GLN A 220 3.31 -11.29 -7.73
CA GLN A 220 2.44 -12.44 -7.56
C GLN A 220 2.47 -13.20 -8.89
N ARG A 221 3.28 -14.26 -8.95
CA ARG A 221 3.46 -15.05 -10.16
C ARG A 221 2.19 -15.85 -10.41
N ASP A 222 1.79 -15.96 -11.68
CA ASP A 222 0.82 -16.98 -12.10
C ASP A 222 1.26 -18.34 -11.56
N GLY A 223 0.41 -18.98 -10.74
CA GLY A 223 0.70 -20.27 -10.10
C GLY A 223 1.04 -20.24 -8.61
N ASP A 224 0.60 -19.22 -7.86
CA ASP A 224 0.60 -19.25 -6.39
C ASP A 224 0.00 -20.58 -5.90
N PRO A 225 0.75 -21.44 -5.20
CA PRO A 225 0.33 -22.78 -4.84
C PRO A 225 -0.84 -22.80 -3.86
N LEU A 226 -1.13 -21.70 -3.17
CA LEU A 226 -2.35 -21.54 -2.39
C LEU A 226 -3.53 -21.17 -3.29
N LEU A 227 -3.34 -20.30 -4.29
CA LEU A 227 -4.38 -20.00 -5.28
C LEU A 227 -4.71 -21.17 -6.20
N ALA A 228 -3.70 -21.96 -6.56
CA ALA A 228 -3.84 -23.17 -7.35
C ALA A 228 -4.56 -24.28 -6.57
N GLN A 229 -4.59 -24.20 -5.24
CA GLN A 229 -5.37 -25.09 -4.37
C GLN A 229 -6.78 -24.56 -4.05
N THR A 230 -7.05 -23.28 -4.28
CA THR A 230 -8.36 -22.67 -4.00
C THR A 230 -9.30 -22.67 -5.21
N ASP A 231 -10.59 -22.71 -4.91
CA ASP A 231 -11.70 -22.66 -5.85
C ASP A 231 -11.71 -21.37 -6.71
N GLU A 232 -12.51 -21.37 -7.79
CA GLU A 232 -12.64 -20.25 -8.75
C GLU A 232 -12.83 -18.87 -8.11
N TRP A 233 -13.47 -18.80 -6.94
CA TRP A 233 -13.74 -17.55 -6.22
C TRP A 233 -12.46 -16.80 -5.80
N ALA A 234 -11.37 -17.50 -5.47
CA ALA A 234 -10.15 -16.85 -4.97
C ALA A 234 -9.42 -16.09 -6.08
N ALA A 235 -9.43 -16.65 -7.29
CA ALA A 235 -8.93 -15.96 -8.49
C ALA A 235 -9.77 -14.71 -8.81
N GLU A 236 -11.09 -14.81 -8.66
CA GLU A 236 -12.00 -13.66 -8.81
C GLU A 236 -11.80 -12.60 -7.72
N ALA A 237 -11.63 -13.00 -6.46
CA ALA A 237 -11.37 -12.10 -5.34
C ALA A 237 -10.08 -11.30 -5.53
N LEU A 238 -9.03 -11.95 -6.04
CA LEU A 238 -7.77 -11.28 -6.40
C LEU A 238 -7.90 -10.37 -7.62
N ALA A 239 -8.59 -10.82 -8.67
CA ALA A 239 -8.82 -9.98 -9.84
C ALA A 239 -9.68 -8.75 -9.50
N GLY A 240 -10.61 -8.91 -8.55
CA GLY A 240 -11.44 -7.87 -7.98
C GLY A 240 -10.77 -7.09 -6.85
N ARG A 241 -9.46 -7.25 -6.61
CA ARG A 241 -8.72 -6.56 -5.56
C ARG A 241 -8.68 -5.06 -5.83
N VAL A 242 -9.56 -4.35 -5.16
CA VAL A 242 -9.59 -2.88 -5.15
C VAL A 242 -9.42 -2.42 -3.70
N GLN A 243 -8.25 -2.67 -3.10
CA GLN A 243 -7.87 -1.93 -1.89
C GLN A 243 -7.58 -0.48 -2.32
N VAL A 244 -8.63 0.33 -2.43
CA VAL A 244 -8.47 1.76 -2.66
C VAL A 244 -8.14 2.38 -1.32
N THR A 245 -6.85 2.57 -1.11
CA THR A 245 -6.38 3.36 0.02
C THR A 245 -6.55 4.84 -0.32
N GLU A 246 -6.69 5.65 0.72
CA GLU A 246 -6.61 7.10 0.60
C GLU A 246 -5.81 7.68 1.74
N TYR A 247 -5.38 8.93 1.54
CA TYR A 247 -4.58 9.63 2.52
C TYR A 247 -5.38 9.87 3.81
N ASP A 248 -4.77 9.49 4.93
CA ASP A 248 -5.22 9.84 6.27
C ASP A 248 -4.21 10.82 6.91
N PRO A 249 -4.62 11.99 7.39
CA PRO A 249 -3.69 13.00 7.90
C PRO A 249 -2.99 12.58 9.20
N THR A 250 -3.49 11.56 9.88
CA THR A 250 -2.98 11.07 11.16
C THR A 250 -2.14 9.81 11.00
N ASN A 251 -2.58 8.87 10.17
CA ASN A 251 -1.92 7.57 9.97
C ASN A 251 -1.38 7.33 8.55
N ILE A 252 -1.35 8.37 7.71
CA ILE A 252 -0.95 8.36 6.28
C ILE A 252 -1.93 7.62 5.38
N LEU A 253 -2.45 6.48 5.81
CA LEU A 253 -3.24 5.58 4.99
C LEU A 253 -4.56 5.23 5.69
N ARG A 254 -5.66 5.20 4.95
CA ARG A 254 -6.91 4.54 5.37
C ARG A 254 -7.54 3.81 4.19
N ILE A 255 -8.40 2.84 4.47
CA ILE A 255 -9.14 2.10 3.43
C ILE A 255 -10.44 2.86 3.13
N ARG A 256 -10.72 3.09 1.83
CA ARG A 256 -12.03 3.61 1.39
C ARG A 256 -13.11 2.54 1.50
N ASP A 257 -14.34 2.99 1.61
CA ASP A 257 -15.50 2.12 1.46
C ASP A 257 -15.44 1.38 0.12
N ALA A 258 -15.62 0.07 0.20
CA ALA A 258 -15.51 -0.83 -0.94
C ALA A 258 -16.49 -1.98 -0.75
N HIS A 259 -17.21 -2.32 -1.81
CA HIS A 259 -18.15 -3.43 -1.81
C HIS A 259 -17.80 -4.37 -2.95
N THR A 260 -17.44 -5.60 -2.58
CA THR A 260 -17.21 -6.70 -3.53
C THR A 260 -18.05 -7.90 -3.11
N GLU A 261 -18.03 -8.95 -3.92
CA GLU A 261 -18.70 -10.20 -3.58
C GLU A 261 -18.13 -10.87 -2.33
N TYR A 262 -16.81 -10.75 -2.13
CA TYR A 262 -16.08 -11.54 -1.12
C TYR A 262 -15.63 -10.72 0.08
N PHE A 263 -15.35 -9.43 -0.13
CA PHE A 263 -14.89 -8.54 0.92
C PHE A 263 -15.55 -7.16 0.87
N ASN A 264 -15.96 -6.67 2.04
CA ASN A 264 -16.70 -5.42 2.18
C ASN A 264 -16.09 -4.55 3.28
N TYR A 265 -15.92 -3.28 2.95
CA TYR A 265 -15.44 -2.22 3.83
C TYR A 265 -16.46 -1.10 3.85
N GLU A 266 -16.90 -0.72 5.04
CA GLU A 266 -17.82 0.38 5.22
C GLU A 266 -17.46 1.11 6.51
N ASP A 267 -17.35 2.45 6.43
CA ASP A 267 -17.07 3.31 7.57
C ASP A 267 -15.80 2.85 8.34
N ARG A 268 -14.74 2.52 7.59
CA ARG A 268 -13.45 2.00 8.09
C ARG A 268 -13.52 0.66 8.84
N VAL A 269 -14.64 -0.05 8.75
CA VAL A 269 -14.81 -1.38 9.34
C VAL A 269 -14.84 -2.42 8.23
N ARG A 270 -13.99 -3.44 8.35
CA ARG A 270 -14.12 -4.66 7.56
C ARG A 270 -15.33 -5.44 8.04
N ARG A 271 -16.27 -5.74 7.14
CA ARG A 271 -17.43 -6.58 7.45
C ARG A 271 -16.94 -7.91 8.01
N SER A 272 -17.54 -8.30 9.13
CA SER A 272 -17.24 -9.54 9.82
C SER A 272 -18.49 -10.42 9.88
N TRP A 273 -18.32 -11.69 10.23
CA TRP A 273 -19.43 -12.60 10.49
C TRP A 273 -20.29 -12.09 11.66
N GLU A 274 -21.61 -12.18 11.54
CA GLU A 274 -22.56 -11.75 12.56
C GLU A 274 -23.29 -12.96 13.18
N PRO A 275 -23.54 -12.96 14.49
CA PRO A 275 -24.30 -14.03 15.13
C PRO A 275 -25.74 -14.08 14.63
N PRO A 276 -26.35 -15.27 14.48
CA PRO A 276 -27.72 -15.43 14.02
C PRO A 276 -28.74 -15.13 15.14
N THR A 277 -28.66 -13.94 15.73
CA THR A 277 -29.59 -13.43 16.75
C THR A 277 -29.79 -11.93 16.60
N ASP A 278 -30.96 -11.44 17.01
CA ASP A 278 -31.26 -10.01 17.11
C ASP A 278 -30.93 -9.44 18.50
N ASP A 279 -30.50 -10.28 19.45
CA ASP A 279 -30.14 -9.85 20.79
C ASP A 279 -28.92 -8.91 20.78
N PRO A 280 -28.87 -7.91 21.67
CA PRO A 280 -27.70 -7.04 21.77
C PRO A 280 -26.47 -7.88 22.17
N GLY A 281 -25.45 -7.88 21.32
CA GLY A 281 -24.17 -8.54 21.58
C GLY A 281 -23.12 -7.62 22.21
N LEU A 282 -22.04 -8.21 22.71
CA LEU A 282 -20.83 -7.48 23.13
C LEU A 282 -20.20 -6.78 21.93
N ASP A 283 -19.96 -5.48 22.04
CA ASP A 283 -19.22 -4.69 21.06
C ASP A 283 -17.71 -4.92 21.26
N VAL A 284 -17.09 -5.66 20.34
CA VAL A 284 -15.65 -5.98 20.42
C VAL A 284 -14.92 -5.35 19.24
N TRP A 285 -13.95 -4.50 19.53
CA TRP A 285 -13.14 -3.83 18.52
C TRP A 285 -11.83 -4.57 18.31
N PHE A 286 -11.50 -4.81 17.05
CA PHE A 286 -10.30 -5.50 16.63
C PHE A 286 -9.40 -4.53 15.84
N PHE A 287 -8.15 -4.40 16.28
CA PHE A 287 -7.10 -3.63 15.61
C PHE A 287 -5.94 -4.54 15.27
N GLY A 288 -5.31 -4.28 14.13
CA GLY A 288 -4.29 -5.14 13.58
C GLY A 288 -3.87 -4.70 12.20
N SER A 289 -3.05 -5.54 11.58
CA SER A 289 -2.51 -5.26 10.26
C SER A 289 -3.19 -6.08 9.15
N SER A 290 -2.46 -6.31 8.07
CA SER A 290 -2.93 -6.94 6.85
C SER A 290 -3.47 -8.34 7.05
N MET A 291 -2.99 -9.10 8.04
CA MET A 291 -3.54 -10.43 8.34
C MET A 291 -4.92 -10.35 8.99
N LEU A 292 -5.09 -9.53 10.05
CA LEU A 292 -6.40 -9.32 10.69
C LEU A 292 -7.43 -8.74 9.70
N LEU A 293 -6.95 -7.87 8.82
CA LEU A 293 -7.73 -7.28 7.75
C LEU A 293 -8.39 -8.33 6.83
N GLY A 294 -7.81 -9.52 6.74
CA GLY A 294 -8.16 -10.48 5.71
C GLY A 294 -7.65 -9.95 4.36
N PRO A 295 -6.37 -10.19 4.01
CA PRO A 295 -5.85 -9.82 2.69
C PRO A 295 -6.77 -10.44 1.63
N SER A 296 -6.82 -9.89 0.41
CA SER A 296 -7.94 -10.01 -0.55
C SER A 296 -8.31 -11.41 -1.07
N VAL A 297 -7.83 -12.46 -0.44
CA VAL A 297 -8.17 -13.87 -0.59
C VAL A 297 -8.87 -14.45 0.66
N ILE A 298 -9.23 -13.62 1.64
CA ILE A 298 -9.99 -14.01 2.83
C ILE A 298 -11.37 -13.35 2.77
N ARG A 299 -12.43 -14.16 2.78
CA ARG A 299 -13.82 -13.67 2.75
C ARG A 299 -14.20 -12.98 4.05
N ASP A 300 -15.20 -12.09 4.00
CA ASP A 300 -15.71 -11.38 5.18
C ASP A 300 -16.01 -12.31 6.35
N ASP A 301 -16.64 -13.45 6.08
CA ASP A 301 -16.98 -14.43 7.11
C ASP A 301 -15.77 -15.21 7.66
N HIS A 302 -14.58 -15.05 7.08
CA HIS A 302 -13.39 -15.84 7.41
C HIS A 302 -12.20 -14.98 7.84
N THR A 303 -12.40 -13.71 8.19
CA THR A 303 -11.36 -12.92 8.87
C THR A 303 -11.13 -13.42 10.30
N VAL A 304 -9.98 -13.11 10.91
CA VAL A 304 -9.72 -13.51 12.31
C VAL A 304 -10.82 -12.99 13.25
N ALA A 305 -11.29 -11.76 13.04
CA ALA A 305 -12.38 -11.17 13.82
C ALA A 305 -13.70 -11.95 13.65
N SER A 306 -14.01 -12.36 12.42
CA SER A 306 -15.18 -13.20 12.10
C SER A 306 -15.10 -14.58 12.75
N GLU A 307 -13.93 -15.21 12.71
CA GLU A 307 -13.71 -16.53 13.32
C GLU A 307 -13.81 -16.46 14.85
N VAL A 308 -13.35 -15.36 15.47
CA VAL A 308 -13.55 -15.12 16.92
C VAL A 308 -15.04 -14.97 17.25
N ALA A 309 -15.77 -14.14 16.50
CA ALA A 309 -17.20 -13.93 16.73
C ALA A 309 -18.00 -15.24 16.56
N ARG A 310 -17.70 -16.01 15.50
CA ARG A 310 -18.30 -17.31 15.25
C ARG A 310 -18.00 -18.29 16.37
N ALA A 311 -16.74 -18.43 16.77
CA ALA A 311 -16.34 -19.33 17.84
C ALA A 311 -17.01 -18.97 19.18
N ALA A 312 -17.12 -17.68 19.51
CA ALA A 312 -17.77 -17.22 20.74
C ALA A 312 -19.26 -17.58 20.77
N TRP A 313 -19.93 -17.46 19.61
CA TRP A 313 -21.32 -17.87 19.45
C TRP A 313 -21.50 -19.39 19.52
N GLU A 314 -20.79 -20.14 18.69
CA GLU A 314 -20.97 -21.58 18.55
C GLU A 314 -20.57 -22.36 19.81
N GLN A 315 -19.56 -21.87 20.55
CA GLN A 315 -19.01 -22.57 21.71
C GLN A 315 -19.52 -22.02 23.04
N GLY A 316 -19.86 -20.73 23.09
CA GLY A 316 -20.24 -20.03 24.33
C GLY A 316 -21.67 -19.49 24.33
N GLY A 317 -22.35 -19.44 23.19
CA GLY A 317 -23.64 -18.75 23.04
C GLY A 317 -23.55 -17.25 23.29
N ILE A 318 -22.36 -16.64 23.11
CA ILE A 318 -22.12 -15.22 23.36
C ILE A 318 -22.19 -14.48 22.02
N PRO A 319 -23.19 -13.61 21.81
CA PRO A 319 -23.25 -12.77 20.62
C PRO A 319 -22.14 -11.70 20.69
N VAL A 320 -21.18 -11.78 19.80
CA VAL A 320 -20.09 -10.79 19.64
C VAL A 320 -20.30 -10.02 18.35
N ARG A 321 -20.40 -8.69 18.44
CA ARG A 321 -20.43 -7.78 17.30
C ARG A 321 -19.01 -7.28 17.04
N ALA A 322 -18.34 -7.89 16.07
CA ALA A 322 -16.93 -7.63 15.79
C ALA A 322 -16.75 -6.42 14.85
N SER A 323 -16.10 -5.36 15.34
CA SER A 323 -15.66 -4.23 14.50
C SER A 323 -14.18 -4.38 14.16
N ASN A 324 -13.89 -4.82 12.93
CA ASN A 324 -12.52 -5.01 12.45
C ASN A 324 -11.98 -3.73 11.78
N PHE A 325 -11.12 -3.00 12.50
CA PHE A 325 -10.48 -1.75 12.09
C PHE A 325 -9.10 -1.94 11.49
N ALA A 326 -8.73 -3.17 11.10
CA ALA A 326 -7.40 -3.47 10.63
C ALA A 326 -7.04 -2.67 9.36
N ILE A 327 -5.75 -2.35 9.20
CA ILE A 327 -5.23 -1.68 8.00
C ILE A 327 -3.92 -2.35 7.62
N GLY A 328 -3.79 -2.73 6.35
CA GLY A 328 -2.63 -3.49 5.88
C GLY A 328 -1.33 -2.69 5.99
N GLY A 329 -0.32 -3.24 6.67
CA GLY A 329 0.97 -2.62 6.92
C GLY A 329 1.06 -1.79 8.20
N TYR A 330 -0.04 -1.64 8.96
CA TYR A 330 0.01 -0.93 10.24
C TYR A 330 0.90 -1.64 11.26
N GLU A 331 1.69 -0.83 11.95
CA GLU A 331 2.42 -1.17 13.17
C GLU A 331 1.55 -0.89 14.41
N THR A 332 1.99 -1.35 15.57
CA THR A 332 1.24 -1.22 16.84
C THR A 332 0.99 0.25 17.21
N TRP A 333 1.94 1.14 16.91
CA TRP A 333 1.74 2.57 17.11
C TRP A 333 0.58 3.13 16.28
N GLN A 334 0.50 2.80 14.99
CA GLN A 334 -0.60 3.23 14.11
C GLN A 334 -1.94 2.65 14.52
N GLN A 335 -1.96 1.39 14.99
CA GLN A 335 -3.15 0.78 15.58
C GLN A 335 -3.63 1.55 16.82
N THR A 336 -2.69 1.99 17.66
CA THR A 336 -2.99 2.79 18.87
C THR A 336 -3.57 4.16 18.52
N VAL A 337 -3.01 4.85 17.52
CA VAL A 337 -3.54 6.13 17.04
C VAL A 337 -4.96 5.95 16.48
N LEU A 338 -5.17 4.93 15.65
CA LEU A 338 -6.50 4.63 15.09
C LEU A 338 -7.52 4.27 16.19
N MET A 339 -7.11 3.49 17.19
CA MET A 339 -7.95 3.17 18.35
C MET A 339 -8.35 4.42 19.12
N ALA A 340 -7.42 5.32 19.41
CA ALA A 340 -7.70 6.58 20.10
C ALA A 340 -8.68 7.46 19.31
N GLN A 341 -8.56 7.46 17.98
CA GLN A 341 -9.51 8.12 17.09
C GLN A 341 -10.90 7.47 17.16
N MET A 342 -11.01 6.14 17.07
CA MET A 342 -12.30 5.44 17.13
C MET A 342 -13.00 5.68 18.48
N LEU A 343 -12.24 5.70 19.57
CA LEU A 343 -12.72 6.01 20.92
C LEU A 343 -13.25 7.46 21.07
N THR A 344 -12.99 8.34 20.11
CA THR A 344 -13.50 9.71 20.08
C THR A 344 -14.71 9.85 19.14
N GLU A 345 -14.81 8.99 18.13
CA GLU A 345 -15.82 9.09 17.08
C GLU A 345 -16.99 8.11 17.26
N ARG A 346 -16.80 7.05 18.06
CA ARG A 346 -17.80 5.99 18.29
C ARG A 346 -18.06 5.77 19.79
N PRO A 347 -19.21 5.19 20.16
CA PRO A 347 -19.42 4.68 21.51
C PRO A 347 -18.30 3.72 21.92
N ALA A 348 -17.94 3.72 23.20
CA ALA A 348 -16.89 2.83 23.70
C ALA A 348 -17.30 1.35 23.55
N PRO A 349 -16.39 0.47 23.12
CA PRO A 349 -16.64 -0.97 23.07
C PRO A 349 -16.61 -1.60 24.46
N ASP A 350 -17.11 -2.83 24.56
CA ASP A 350 -16.99 -3.68 25.74
C ASP A 350 -15.59 -4.29 25.88
N LEU A 351 -14.86 -4.45 24.76
CA LEU A 351 -13.51 -5.00 24.72
C LEU A 351 -12.75 -4.47 23.49
N VAL A 352 -11.44 -4.20 23.67
CA VAL A 352 -10.50 -3.96 22.57
C VAL A 352 -9.50 -5.10 22.47
N VAL A 353 -9.28 -5.56 21.24
CA VAL A 353 -8.35 -6.64 20.89
C VAL A 353 -7.32 -6.11 19.88
N PHE A 354 -6.04 -6.24 20.20
CA PHE A 354 -4.95 -6.07 19.24
C PHE A 354 -4.48 -7.45 18.75
N TYR A 355 -4.41 -7.65 17.44
CA TYR A 355 -3.85 -8.83 16.80
C TYR A 355 -2.84 -8.37 15.74
N GLY A 356 -1.55 -8.57 16.01
CA GLY A 356 -0.52 -8.00 15.16
C GLY A 356 0.90 -8.28 15.66
N GLY A 357 1.78 -7.29 15.51
CA GLY A 357 3.17 -7.33 15.94
C GLY A 357 4.16 -7.78 14.87
N TYR A 358 3.72 -8.45 13.80
CA TYR A 358 4.63 -8.85 12.71
C TYR A 358 5.39 -7.67 12.12
N ASN A 359 4.70 -6.59 11.74
CA ASN A 359 5.35 -5.43 11.12
C ASN A 359 6.28 -4.71 12.09
N ASP A 360 5.91 -4.60 13.37
CA ASP A 360 6.77 -4.03 14.40
C ASP A 360 8.07 -4.84 14.53
N LEU A 361 7.97 -6.17 14.60
CA LEU A 361 9.16 -6.99 14.67
C LEU A 361 9.97 -6.94 13.36
N HIS A 362 9.31 -7.08 12.21
CA HIS A 362 9.97 -7.12 10.90
C HIS A 362 10.63 -5.78 10.51
N ASN A 363 9.95 -4.65 10.71
CA ASN A 363 10.44 -3.34 10.26
C ASN A 363 11.54 -2.79 11.17
N TYR A 364 11.53 -3.14 12.46
CA TYR A 364 12.45 -2.55 13.45
C TYR A 364 13.65 -3.42 13.82
N ILE A 365 13.70 -4.67 13.32
CA ILE A 365 14.82 -5.60 13.58
C ILE A 365 15.98 -5.44 12.61
N THR A 366 15.74 -4.86 11.43
CA THR A 366 16.72 -4.81 10.33
C THR A 366 17.79 -3.72 10.55
N PRO A 367 18.97 -3.85 9.94
CA PRO A 367 19.96 -2.77 9.93
C PRO A 367 19.42 -1.49 9.28
N GLY A 368 19.65 -0.35 9.92
CA GLY A 368 19.16 0.95 9.45
C GLY A 368 17.72 1.27 9.85
N ALA A 369 17.05 0.36 10.57
CA ALA A 369 15.73 0.61 11.12
C ALA A 369 15.75 1.76 12.14
N PRO A 370 14.69 2.60 12.20
CA PRO A 370 14.59 3.63 13.22
C PRO A 370 14.51 3.02 14.63
N THR A 371 14.96 3.74 15.65
CA THR A 371 14.85 3.31 17.06
C THR A 371 13.65 3.92 17.80
N GLU A 372 12.79 4.62 17.07
CA GLU A 372 11.58 5.28 17.57
C GLU A 372 10.38 4.88 16.73
N VAL A 373 9.19 4.97 17.30
CA VAL A 373 7.94 4.70 16.59
C VAL A 373 7.82 5.59 15.35
N SER A 374 7.42 5.01 14.24
CA SER A 374 7.20 5.68 12.96
C SER A 374 5.87 5.23 12.35
N ASN A 375 5.50 5.84 11.22
CA ASN A 375 4.48 5.30 10.35
C ASN A 375 5.18 4.52 9.23
N THR A 376 4.69 3.32 8.91
CA THR A 376 5.27 2.44 7.89
C THR A 376 5.55 3.14 6.55
N TRP A 377 4.67 4.07 6.14
CA TRP A 377 4.79 4.78 4.85
C TRP A 377 5.29 6.22 4.96
N ALA A 378 5.88 6.62 6.10
CA ALA A 378 6.36 8.00 6.27
C ALA A 378 7.37 8.39 5.18
N GLY A 379 8.38 7.55 4.94
CA GLY A 379 9.40 7.81 3.92
C GLY A 379 8.84 7.76 2.49
N ASP A 380 7.91 6.84 2.19
CA ASP A 380 7.25 6.78 0.89
C ASP A 380 6.43 8.03 0.61
N PHE A 381 5.69 8.50 1.62
CA PHE A 381 4.86 9.68 1.52
C PHE A 381 5.71 10.95 1.36
N GLU A 382 6.81 11.05 2.12
CA GLU A 382 7.79 12.13 1.97
C GLU A 382 8.35 12.18 0.54
N ARG A 383 8.86 11.05 0.03
CA ARG A 383 9.38 10.95 -1.35
C ARG A 383 8.31 11.34 -2.38
N ALA A 384 7.08 10.86 -2.23
CA ALA A 384 5.99 11.21 -3.15
C ALA A 384 5.67 12.71 -3.13
N LEU A 385 5.74 13.35 -1.97
CA LEU A 385 5.56 14.79 -1.84
C LEU A 385 6.73 15.57 -2.48
N GLU A 386 7.97 15.15 -2.27
CA GLU A 386 9.15 15.74 -2.94
C GLU A 386 9.05 15.63 -4.46
N ASP A 387 8.70 14.45 -4.98
CA ASP A 387 8.52 14.19 -6.41
C ASP A 387 7.40 15.04 -7.02
N SER A 388 6.39 15.40 -6.22
CA SER A 388 5.32 16.32 -6.64
C SER A 388 5.74 17.79 -6.71
N GLY A 389 6.96 18.11 -6.26
CA GLY A 389 7.47 19.47 -6.13
C GLY A 389 6.97 20.19 -4.87
N ALA A 390 6.45 19.47 -3.88
CA ALA A 390 6.07 20.05 -2.61
C ALA A 390 7.32 20.57 -1.87
N THR A 391 7.22 21.77 -1.29
CA THR A 391 8.28 22.26 -0.41
C THR A 391 8.04 21.73 1.00
N LEU A 392 8.83 20.75 1.41
CA LEU A 392 8.75 20.16 2.75
C LEU A 392 9.86 20.71 3.64
N GLN A 393 9.52 20.95 4.91
CA GLN A 393 10.52 21.08 5.96
C GLN A 393 10.66 19.72 6.63
N VAL A 394 11.46 18.86 6.03
CA VAL A 394 11.77 17.56 6.60
C VAL A 394 12.74 17.77 7.77
N PRO A 395 12.55 17.09 8.92
CA PRO A 395 13.61 16.93 9.91
C PRO A 395 14.92 16.47 9.26
N ALA A 396 16.06 16.78 9.87
CA ALA A 396 17.35 16.29 9.35
C ALA A 396 17.31 14.74 9.26
N GLU A 397 17.96 14.17 8.25
CA GLU A 397 18.03 12.72 8.02
C GLU A 397 18.52 11.94 9.27
N ASP A 398 19.37 12.58 10.07
CA ASP A 398 19.93 12.06 11.34
C ASP A 398 19.05 12.34 12.58
N SER A 399 17.82 12.82 12.42
CA SER A 399 16.98 13.23 13.56
C SER A 399 16.43 12.07 14.39
N VAL A 400 16.37 10.87 13.81
CA VAL A 400 15.99 9.63 14.49
C VAL A 400 17.18 8.68 14.46
N ALA A 401 17.59 8.19 15.63
CA ALA A 401 18.65 7.19 15.70
C ALA A 401 18.24 5.91 14.95
N ARG A 402 19.22 5.25 14.33
CA ARG A 402 19.02 4.04 13.54
C ARG A 402 19.91 2.92 14.02
N THR A 403 19.43 1.69 13.88
CA THR A 403 20.20 0.47 14.17
C THR A 403 21.38 0.36 13.20
N THR A 404 22.51 -0.15 13.68
CA THR A 404 23.70 -0.40 12.82
C THR A 404 23.76 -1.81 12.28
N GLY A 405 22.90 -2.70 12.77
CA GLY A 405 22.84 -4.11 12.45
C GLY A 405 21.49 -4.68 12.84
N TRP A 406 21.35 -6.01 12.79
CA TRP A 406 20.16 -6.69 13.29
C TRP A 406 19.98 -6.42 14.79
N ASP A 407 18.83 -5.87 15.19
CA ASP A 407 18.58 -5.46 16.57
C ASP A 407 17.21 -5.96 17.07
N PRO A 408 17.13 -7.20 17.57
CA PRO A 408 15.91 -7.77 18.13
C PRO A 408 15.37 -6.99 19.33
N ALA A 409 16.26 -6.39 20.12
CA ALA A 409 15.88 -5.62 21.30
C ALA A 409 15.23 -4.28 20.91
N ASN A 410 15.71 -3.63 19.85
CA ASN A 410 15.06 -2.44 19.29
C ASN A 410 13.63 -2.75 18.85
N ALA A 411 13.44 -3.83 18.10
CA ALA A 411 12.13 -4.22 17.59
C ALA A 411 11.11 -4.48 18.72
N ALA A 412 11.52 -5.25 19.73
CA ALA A 412 10.71 -5.48 20.93
C ALA A 412 10.40 -4.19 21.69
N ALA A 413 11.40 -3.31 21.87
CA ALA A 413 11.21 -2.05 22.60
C ALA A 413 10.28 -1.05 21.86
N VAL A 414 10.26 -1.06 20.53
CA VAL A 414 9.30 -0.26 19.75
C VAL A 414 7.88 -0.83 19.89
N TYR A 415 7.74 -2.14 19.76
CA TYR A 415 6.46 -2.85 19.96
C TYR A 415 5.89 -2.59 21.37
N ASP A 416 6.70 -2.79 22.41
CA ASP A 416 6.34 -2.60 23.81
C ASP A 416 5.80 -1.19 24.07
N ARG A 417 6.49 -0.15 23.57
CA ARG A 417 6.04 1.25 23.69
C ARG A 417 4.67 1.48 23.07
N GLY A 418 4.39 0.88 21.91
CA GLY A 418 3.08 0.97 21.28
C GLY A 418 1.97 0.37 22.14
N ILE A 419 2.21 -0.84 22.67
CA ILE A 419 1.25 -1.54 23.53
C ILE A 419 1.03 -0.82 24.86
N GLU A 420 2.08 -0.32 25.51
CA GLU A 420 1.96 0.43 26.78
C GLU A 420 1.04 1.63 26.65
N VAL A 421 1.17 2.41 25.56
CA VAL A 421 0.31 3.57 25.31
C VAL A 421 -1.15 3.14 25.10
N ALA A 422 -1.40 2.08 24.32
CA ALA A 422 -2.75 1.55 24.14
C ALA A 422 -3.37 1.09 25.47
N GLN A 423 -2.60 0.33 26.25
CA GLN A 423 -3.00 -0.17 27.58
C GLN A 423 -3.36 0.96 28.54
N ASP A 424 -2.53 2.00 28.61
CA ASP A 424 -2.77 3.14 29.49
C ASP A 424 -4.01 3.94 29.09
N LEU A 425 -4.22 4.16 27.79
CA LEU A 425 -5.41 4.85 27.27
C LEU A 425 -6.70 4.07 27.57
N LEU A 426 -6.70 2.75 27.38
CA LEU A 426 -7.87 1.90 27.63
C LEU A 426 -8.14 1.74 29.13
N ARG A 427 -7.09 1.54 29.93
CA ARG A 427 -7.19 1.47 31.40
C ARG A 427 -7.76 2.75 31.99
N ALA A 428 -7.34 3.91 31.49
CA ALA A 428 -7.89 5.20 31.92
C ALA A 428 -9.39 5.37 31.62
N ARG A 429 -9.92 4.60 30.65
CA ARG A 429 -11.35 4.57 30.30
C ARG A 429 -12.11 3.38 30.88
N GLY A 430 -11.44 2.50 31.62
CA GLY A 430 -12.05 1.27 32.15
C GLY A 430 -12.44 0.27 31.05
N ILE A 431 -11.83 0.36 29.86
CA ILE A 431 -12.10 -0.55 28.75
C ILE A 431 -11.12 -1.73 28.84
N PRO A 432 -11.60 -2.98 28.92
CA PRO A 432 -10.73 -4.15 28.91
C PRO A 432 -9.93 -4.26 27.61
N PHE A 433 -8.71 -4.80 27.70
CA PHE A 433 -7.77 -4.92 26.59
C PHE A 433 -7.14 -6.31 26.53
N ALA A 434 -7.00 -6.85 25.32
CA ALA A 434 -6.25 -8.07 25.05
C ALA A 434 -5.31 -7.85 23.85
N ASN A 435 -4.09 -8.38 23.95
CA ASN A 435 -3.05 -8.22 22.94
C ASN A 435 -2.51 -9.58 22.51
N PHE A 436 -2.46 -9.82 21.20
CA PHE A 436 -2.05 -11.07 20.59
C PHE A 436 -0.94 -10.83 19.57
N LEU A 437 0.16 -11.56 19.73
CA LEU A 437 1.21 -11.64 18.72
C LEU A 437 0.81 -12.68 17.69
N GLN A 438 0.69 -12.27 16.42
CA GLN A 438 0.25 -13.15 15.35
C GLN A 438 1.35 -14.13 14.89
N PRO A 439 0.97 -15.30 14.36
CA PRO A 439 1.93 -16.23 13.75
C PRO A 439 2.45 -15.72 12.41
N CYS A 440 3.65 -16.15 12.03
CA CYS A 440 4.26 -15.86 10.74
C CYS A 440 5.08 -17.05 10.21
N LEU A 441 5.52 -16.98 8.96
CA LEU A 441 6.26 -18.05 8.29
C LEU A 441 7.57 -18.40 9.02
N TRP A 442 8.17 -17.44 9.71
CA TRP A 442 9.46 -17.59 10.37
C TRP A 442 9.43 -18.47 11.61
N THR A 443 8.25 -18.62 12.22
CA THR A 443 8.07 -19.36 13.48
C THR A 443 7.55 -20.77 13.26
N ARG A 444 7.18 -21.11 12.03
CA ARG A 444 6.62 -22.41 11.65
C ARG A 444 7.65 -23.26 10.91
N GLU A 445 7.90 -24.47 11.41
CA GLU A 445 8.73 -25.47 10.72
C GLU A 445 7.86 -26.54 10.06
N ALA A 446 7.52 -26.37 8.78
CA ALA A 446 6.73 -27.34 8.05
C ALA A 446 7.27 -27.59 6.64
N GLU A 447 7.46 -28.87 6.30
CA GLU A 447 7.91 -29.31 4.96
C GLU A 447 7.09 -28.70 3.82
N ALA A 448 5.77 -28.55 4.04
CA ALA A 448 4.87 -27.98 3.06
C ALA A 448 5.21 -26.52 2.71
N GLU A 449 5.78 -25.75 3.65
CA GLU A 449 6.09 -24.33 3.46
C GLU A 449 7.33 -24.08 2.61
N ARG A 450 8.08 -25.12 2.22
CA ARG A 450 9.20 -24.98 1.26
C ARG A 450 8.76 -24.35 -0.06
N ALA A 451 7.51 -24.61 -0.48
CA ALA A 451 6.94 -23.98 -1.66
C ALA A 451 6.77 -22.47 -1.47
N THR A 452 6.30 -22.05 -0.29
CA THR A 452 6.14 -20.65 0.11
C THR A 452 7.49 -19.94 0.19
N LEU A 453 8.49 -20.56 0.81
CA LEU A 453 9.86 -20.03 0.87
C LEU A 453 10.41 -19.79 -0.55
N ALA A 454 10.32 -20.79 -1.42
CA ALA A 454 10.76 -20.67 -2.80
C ALA A 454 10.00 -19.57 -3.58
N GLN A 455 8.71 -19.40 -3.30
CA GLN A 455 7.87 -18.36 -3.92
C GLN A 455 8.33 -16.95 -3.54
N ILE A 456 8.65 -16.71 -2.27
CA ILE A 456 9.14 -15.40 -1.81
C ILE A 456 10.64 -15.20 -2.07
N GLY A 457 11.28 -16.14 -2.79
CA GLY A 457 12.67 -16.02 -3.20
C GLY A 457 13.67 -16.31 -2.07
N THR A 458 13.26 -17.14 -1.10
CA THR A 458 14.08 -17.53 0.03
C THR A 458 14.17 -19.05 0.17
N ASP A 459 14.91 -19.54 1.16
CA ASP A 459 15.10 -20.95 1.44
C ASP A 459 15.08 -21.27 2.94
N GLU A 460 15.33 -22.54 3.26
CA GLU A 460 15.33 -23.07 4.63
C GLU A 460 16.46 -22.48 5.49
N GLU A 461 17.60 -22.17 4.86
CA GLU A 461 18.78 -21.61 5.55
C GLU A 461 18.50 -20.17 5.97
N TYR A 462 17.91 -19.38 5.07
CA TYR A 462 17.43 -18.05 5.39
C TYR A 462 16.32 -18.10 6.44
N ARG A 463 15.33 -19.00 6.31
CA ARG A 463 14.26 -19.16 7.31
C ARG A 463 14.86 -19.42 8.69
N ALA A 464 15.82 -20.34 8.80
CA ALA A 464 16.46 -20.67 10.07
C ALA A 464 17.25 -19.47 10.66
N SER A 465 18.01 -18.76 9.82
CA SER A 465 18.80 -17.61 10.27
C SER A 465 17.94 -16.41 10.65
N PHE A 466 16.99 -16.00 9.81
CA PHE A 466 16.07 -14.91 10.10
C PHE A 466 15.10 -15.27 11.23
N GLY A 467 14.60 -16.51 11.25
CA GLY A 467 13.75 -17.04 12.32
C GLY A 467 14.41 -16.93 13.69
N ALA A 468 15.70 -17.26 13.80
CA ALA A 468 16.44 -17.09 15.06
C ALA A 468 16.51 -15.63 15.53
N VAL A 469 16.66 -14.68 14.60
CA VAL A 469 16.68 -13.24 14.90
C VAL A 469 15.27 -12.77 15.30
N TYR A 470 14.24 -13.20 14.58
CA TYR A 470 12.83 -12.91 14.88
C TYR A 470 12.40 -13.47 16.23
N ASP A 471 12.77 -14.71 16.56
CA ASP A 471 12.51 -15.33 17.86
C ASP A 471 13.23 -14.62 19.00
N ALA A 472 14.45 -14.10 18.76
CA ALA A 472 15.13 -13.26 19.74
C ALA A 472 14.36 -11.95 20.01
N ALA A 473 13.67 -11.40 19.01
CA ALA A 473 12.85 -10.20 19.19
C ALA A 473 11.56 -10.53 19.95
N ARG A 474 10.90 -11.64 19.59
CA ARG A 474 9.74 -12.17 20.32
C ARG A 474 10.06 -12.38 21.81
N ALA A 475 11.18 -13.03 22.10
CA ALA A 475 11.63 -13.32 23.46
C ALA A 475 12.00 -12.05 24.25
N ALA A 476 12.26 -10.93 23.58
CA ALA A 476 12.59 -9.66 24.20
C ALA A 476 11.36 -8.78 24.51
N ILE A 477 10.15 -9.15 24.06
CA ILE A 477 8.90 -8.46 24.39
C ILE A 477 8.63 -8.55 25.89
N THR A 478 8.36 -7.41 26.52
CA THR A 478 8.13 -7.34 27.98
C THR A 478 6.70 -7.02 28.37
N VAL A 479 5.91 -6.44 27.45
CA VAL A 479 4.49 -6.16 27.69
C VAL A 479 3.66 -7.45 27.72
N PRO A 480 2.52 -7.47 28.44
CA PRO A 480 1.58 -8.58 28.37
C PRO A 480 1.10 -8.80 26.93
N VAL A 481 1.43 -9.98 26.39
CA VAL A 481 1.00 -10.44 25.06
C VAL A 481 0.72 -11.94 25.12
N VAL A 482 -0.31 -12.38 24.42
CA VAL A 482 -0.54 -13.79 24.15
C VAL A 482 0.17 -14.13 22.84
N ASP A 483 1.19 -14.97 22.91
CA ASP A 483 1.94 -15.41 21.75
C ASP A 483 1.21 -16.54 21.03
N LEU A 484 0.81 -16.30 19.77
CA LEU A 484 0.13 -17.28 18.93
C LEU A 484 1.03 -17.88 17.86
N SER A 485 2.35 -17.68 17.92
CA SER A 485 3.26 -18.01 16.81
C SER A 485 3.23 -19.47 16.38
N ASP A 486 2.94 -20.37 17.31
CA ASP A 486 2.98 -21.82 17.09
C ASP A 486 1.57 -22.39 16.79
N VAL A 487 0.54 -21.53 16.74
CA VAL A 487 -0.87 -21.97 16.62
C VAL A 487 -1.17 -22.67 15.30
N LEU A 488 -0.33 -22.45 14.29
CA LEU A 488 -0.53 -23.03 12.96
C LEU A 488 0.29 -24.31 12.75
N ASP A 489 1.22 -24.68 13.64
CA ASP A 489 2.20 -25.75 13.40
C ASP A 489 1.57 -27.11 13.09
N ASP A 490 0.42 -27.40 13.70
CA ASP A 490 -0.32 -28.66 13.50
C ASP A 490 -1.16 -28.69 12.21
N LEU A 491 -1.28 -27.57 11.49
CA LEU A 491 -2.05 -27.52 10.25
C LEU A 491 -1.29 -28.23 9.12
N ALA A 492 -1.94 -29.21 8.50
CA ALA A 492 -1.40 -29.90 7.33
C ALA A 492 -1.43 -28.99 6.08
N GLY A 493 -0.45 -29.19 5.20
CA GLY A 493 -0.37 -28.49 3.92
C GLY A 493 0.24 -27.09 4.02
N ILE A 494 0.11 -26.34 2.93
CA ILE A 494 0.58 -24.97 2.82
C ILE A 494 -0.43 -24.07 3.50
N VAL A 495 0.02 -23.24 4.42
CA VAL A 495 -0.82 -22.30 5.17
C VAL A 495 -0.50 -20.87 4.80
N TYR A 496 0.77 -20.53 4.64
CA TYR A 496 1.24 -19.21 4.26
C TYR A 496 1.43 -19.08 2.75
N TRP A 497 1.07 -17.93 2.16
CA TRP A 497 1.47 -17.61 0.77
C TRP A 497 2.61 -16.59 0.70
N ASP A 498 2.90 -15.91 1.80
CA ASP A 498 4.07 -15.05 1.97
C ASP A 498 4.57 -15.12 3.43
N GLU A 499 5.36 -14.15 3.87
CA GLU A 499 6.01 -14.16 5.18
C GLU A 499 5.04 -14.17 6.37
N VAL A 500 3.80 -13.72 6.19
CA VAL A 500 2.88 -13.46 7.32
C VAL A 500 1.44 -13.82 7.03
N HIS A 501 1.02 -13.77 5.77
CA HIS A 501 -0.38 -13.98 5.43
C HIS A 501 -0.69 -15.44 5.17
N HIS A 502 -1.76 -15.90 5.80
CA HIS A 502 -2.21 -17.29 5.72
C HIS A 502 -3.64 -17.41 5.20
N ASN A 503 -3.97 -18.60 4.70
CA ASN A 503 -5.28 -18.94 4.16
C ASN A 503 -6.41 -18.97 5.22
N GLU A 504 -7.64 -19.21 4.78
CA GLU A 504 -8.81 -19.25 5.66
C GLU A 504 -8.72 -20.36 6.73
N ALA A 505 -8.03 -21.48 6.46
CA ALA A 505 -7.80 -22.51 7.47
C ALA A 505 -6.85 -22.02 8.56
N GLY A 506 -5.77 -21.31 8.19
CA GLY A 506 -4.90 -20.61 9.12
C GLY A 506 -5.65 -19.56 9.93
N THR A 507 -6.54 -18.81 9.28
CA THR A 507 -7.36 -17.79 9.93
C THR A 507 -8.36 -18.37 10.92
N ALA A 508 -9.02 -19.49 10.58
CA ALA A 508 -9.88 -20.22 11.48
C ALA A 508 -9.11 -20.73 12.72
N ALA A 509 -7.93 -21.32 12.52
CA ALA A 509 -7.09 -21.79 13.63
C ALA A 509 -6.66 -20.64 14.55
N ALA A 510 -6.18 -19.53 13.98
CA ALA A 510 -5.79 -18.34 14.74
C ALA A 510 -6.98 -17.72 15.49
N GLY A 511 -8.13 -17.55 14.83
CA GLY A 511 -9.34 -17.00 15.43
C GLY A 511 -9.90 -17.86 16.57
N GLN A 512 -9.89 -19.19 16.42
CA GLN A 512 -10.27 -20.11 17.50
C GLN A 512 -9.32 -20.04 18.69
N ALA A 513 -8.01 -19.85 18.46
CA ALA A 513 -7.06 -19.67 19.55
C ALA A 513 -7.28 -18.34 20.27
N VAL A 514 -7.46 -17.25 19.54
CA VAL A 514 -7.83 -15.94 20.12
C VAL A 514 -9.09 -16.07 20.97
N GLU A 515 -10.17 -16.66 20.45
CA GLU A 515 -11.41 -16.85 21.20
C GLU A 515 -11.17 -17.68 22.47
N ARG A 516 -10.39 -18.77 22.41
CA ARG A 516 -10.11 -19.60 23.58
C ARG A 516 -9.46 -18.81 24.72
N HIS A 517 -8.57 -17.87 24.39
CA HIS A 517 -7.95 -16.97 25.35
C HIS A 517 -8.91 -15.88 25.85
N LEU A 518 -9.79 -15.37 24.98
CA LEU A 518 -10.78 -14.35 25.34
C LEU A 518 -11.99 -14.90 26.10
N ARG A 519 -12.30 -16.20 25.98
CA ARG A 519 -13.55 -16.79 26.47
C ARG A 519 -13.88 -16.47 27.92
N PRO A 520 -12.96 -16.57 28.90
CA PRO A 520 -13.28 -16.24 30.28
C PRO A 520 -13.69 -14.77 30.45
N GLN A 521 -13.04 -13.87 29.71
CA GLN A 521 -13.33 -12.44 29.73
C GLN A 521 -14.65 -12.12 29.04
N LEU A 522 -14.93 -12.72 27.88
CA LEU A 522 -16.21 -12.59 27.19
C LEU A 522 -17.36 -13.10 28.06
N GLN A 523 -17.19 -14.22 28.76
CA GLN A 523 -18.18 -14.76 29.69
C GLN A 523 -18.46 -13.81 30.85
N ALA A 524 -17.41 -13.21 31.43
CA ALA A 524 -17.56 -12.24 32.51
C ALA A 524 -18.31 -10.98 32.05
N LEU A 525 -17.89 -10.38 30.93
CA LEU A 525 -18.53 -9.20 30.36
C LEU A 525 -20.00 -9.46 30.00
N TRP A 526 -20.28 -10.62 29.40
CA TRP A 526 -21.64 -11.02 29.04
C TRP A 526 -22.54 -11.23 30.25
N ALA A 527 -22.01 -11.82 31.32
CA ALA A 527 -22.74 -12.01 32.57
C ALA A 527 -23.05 -10.67 33.25
N ASP A 528 -22.10 -9.72 33.24
CA ASP A 528 -22.28 -8.39 33.82
C ASP A 528 -23.31 -7.55 33.03
N GLY A 529 -23.27 -7.62 31.69
CA GLY A 529 -24.22 -6.93 30.81
C GLY A 529 -25.66 -7.46 30.91
N ASN A 530 -25.83 -8.78 31.05
CA ASN A 530 -27.16 -9.41 31.17
C ASN A 530 -27.68 -9.54 32.61
N GLY A 531 -26.80 -9.45 33.61
CA GLY A 531 -27.16 -9.43 35.03
C GLY A 531 -27.68 -8.06 35.50
N GLY A 532 -27.44 -7.00 34.73
CA GLY A 532 -27.79 -5.62 35.04
C GLY A 532 -29.17 -5.18 34.54
N GLY A 533 -30.24 -5.90 34.90
CA GLY A 533 -31.53 -5.21 35.06
C GLY A 533 -31.30 -4.05 36.04
N PRO A 534 -31.87 -2.84 35.81
CA PRO A 534 -31.48 -1.65 36.56
C PRO A 534 -31.66 -1.90 38.06
N THR A 535 -30.55 -2.15 38.77
CA THR A 535 -30.51 -1.93 40.21
C THR A 535 -30.72 -0.45 40.39
N THR A 536 -31.99 -0.10 40.65
CA THR A 536 -32.42 1.19 41.11
C THR A 536 -31.41 1.69 42.13
N ALA A 537 -30.63 2.69 41.75
CA ALA A 537 -29.79 3.42 42.68
C ALA A 537 -30.70 3.86 43.83
N SER A 538 -30.52 3.20 44.98
CA SER A 538 -31.12 3.57 46.24
C SER A 538 -30.80 5.04 46.47
N THR A 539 -31.85 5.85 46.48
CA THR A 539 -31.86 7.22 46.96
C THR A 539 -30.99 7.35 48.21
N THR A 540 -30.03 8.26 48.13
CA THR A 540 -29.35 8.88 49.28
C THR A 540 -30.35 9.19 50.38
N PRO A 541 -30.13 8.75 51.64
CA PRO A 541 -30.82 9.36 52.76
C PRO A 541 -30.17 10.72 53.03
N SER A 542 -31.00 11.76 53.07
CA SER A 542 -30.61 13.07 53.59
C SER A 542 -30.10 12.95 55.03
N ALA A 543 -28.97 13.59 55.30
CA ALA A 543 -28.67 14.20 56.58
C ALA A 543 -27.96 15.54 56.33
#